data_AF-A0A136PN35-F1
#
_entry.id   AF-A0A136PN35-F1
#
_cell.length_a   1.000
_cell.length_b   1.000
_cell.length_c   1.000
_cell.angle_alpha   90.00
_cell.angle_beta   90.00
_cell.angle_gamma   90.00
#
_symmetry.space_group_name_H-M   'P 1'
#
loop_
_entity.id
_entity.type
_entity.pdbx_description
1 polymer ?
#
loop_
_entity_poly.entity_id
_entity_poly.type
_entity_poly.pdbx_seq_one_letter_code
_entity_poly.pdbx_strand_id
1 'polypeptide(L)'
;MASTKEVVQWIGSLLDLAGVLVIAVGVAVATVAFLLRYRRTRNLDEAYPPYRQGVGRAILLGLELLVGGDIIRSVAVEPTFQSVGVLALIVVVRTFLSFSLEVELEGRLPWQPKRTIPTVASGSGRT
;
A
#
# COMPACT_ATOMS: atom_id res chain seq x y z
N MET A 1 1.12 4.81 35.19
CA MET A 1 1.22 5.56 33.91
C MET A 1 2.25 4.96 32.94
N ALA A 2 3.28 4.23 33.39
CA ALA A 2 4.22 3.54 32.48
C ALA A 2 3.57 2.40 31.66
N SER A 3 2.62 1.64 32.24
CA SER A 3 1.99 0.50 31.54
C SER A 3 1.17 0.87 30.30
N THR A 4 0.53 2.04 30.25
CA THR A 4 -0.30 2.40 29.09
C THR A 4 0.56 2.69 27.86
N LYS A 5 1.74 3.32 28.03
CA LYS A 5 2.66 3.60 26.92
C LYS A 5 3.28 2.33 26.36
N GLU A 6 3.70 1.40 27.22
CA GLU A 6 4.21 0.10 26.78
C GLU A 6 3.15 -0.67 25.99
N VAL A 7 1.91 -0.74 26.49
CA VAL A 7 0.80 -1.42 25.78
C VAL A 7 0.55 -0.79 24.41
N VAL A 8 0.52 0.54 24.32
CA VAL A 8 0.28 1.23 23.05
C VAL A 8 1.44 1.01 22.06
N GLN A 9 2.69 1.01 22.53
CA GLN A 9 3.86 0.70 21.69
C GLN A 9 3.87 -0.75 21.18
N TRP A 10 3.48 -1.70 22.03
CA TRP A 10 3.33 -3.10 21.66
C TRP A 10 2.24 -3.29 20.60
N ILE A 11 1.08 -2.65 20.76
CA ILE A 11 -0.01 -2.71 19.79
C ILE A 11 0.42 -2.12 18.45
N GLY A 12 1.05 -0.94 18.44
CA GLY A 12 1.53 -0.31 17.20
C GLY A 12 2.53 -1.21 16.46
N SER A 13 3.49 -1.79 17.18
CA SER A 13 4.48 -2.70 16.59
C SER A 13 3.87 -4.01 16.09
N LEU A 14 2.82 -4.50 16.73
CA LEU A 14 2.08 -5.67 16.29
C LEU A 14 1.31 -5.39 14.98
N LEU A 15 0.70 -4.20 14.84
CA LEU A 15 0.04 -3.79 13.61
C LEU A 15 1.02 -3.62 12.45
N ASP A 16 2.18 -3.01 12.71
CA ASP A 16 3.25 -2.87 11.72
C ASP A 16 3.69 -4.25 11.22
N LEU A 17 3.98 -5.18 12.15
CA LEU A 17 4.38 -6.54 11.82
C LEU A 17 3.29 -7.30 11.05
N ALA A 18 2.04 -7.21 11.51
CA ALA A 18 0.91 -7.87 10.86
C ALA A 18 0.72 -7.36 9.43
N GLY A 19 0.81 -6.05 9.22
CA GLY A 19 0.68 -5.46 7.91
C GLY A 19 1.82 -5.86 6.97
N VAL A 20 3.07 -5.87 7.44
CA VAL A 20 4.22 -6.37 6.65
C VAL A 20 4.03 -7.84 6.27
N LEU A 21 3.56 -8.67 7.22
CA LEU A 21 3.26 -10.08 6.96
C LEU A 21 2.15 -10.25 5.92
N VAL A 22 1.08 -9.46 6.01
CA VAL A 22 -0.02 -9.49 5.03
C VAL A 22 0.48 -9.18 3.62
N ILE A 23 1.32 -8.15 3.47
CA ILE A 23 1.92 -7.80 2.17
C ILE A 23 2.78 -8.96 1.68
N ALA A 24 3.71 -9.44 2.52
CA ALA A 24 4.65 -10.48 2.15
C ALA A 24 3.94 -11.78 1.73
N VAL A 25 2.98 -12.24 2.53
CA VAL A 25 2.22 -13.47 2.27
C VAL A 25 1.32 -13.28 1.04
N GLY A 26 0.60 -12.16 0.94
CA GLY A 26 -0.28 -11.92 -0.20
C GLY A 26 0.46 -11.84 -1.53
N VAL A 27 1.64 -11.19 -1.56
CA VAL A 27 2.52 -11.15 -2.73
C VAL A 27 3.09 -12.54 -3.04
N ALA A 28 3.52 -13.30 -2.03
CA ALA A 28 4.01 -14.66 -2.22
C ALA A 28 2.94 -15.57 -2.83
N VAL A 29 1.72 -15.54 -2.29
CA VAL A 29 0.58 -16.32 -2.79
C VAL A 29 0.23 -15.91 -4.22
N ALA A 30 0.16 -14.61 -4.51
CA ALA A 30 -0.11 -14.12 -5.86
C ALA A 30 0.97 -14.59 -6.84
N THR A 31 2.25 -14.53 -6.45
CA THR A 31 3.39 -14.98 -7.25
C THR A 31 3.34 -16.48 -7.53
N VAL A 32 3.07 -17.31 -6.52
CA VAL A 32 2.95 -18.76 -6.69
C VAL A 32 1.78 -19.09 -7.62
N ALA A 33 0.62 -18.46 -7.42
CA ALA A 33 -0.55 -18.65 -8.29
C ALA A 33 -0.26 -18.24 -9.75
N PHE A 34 0.43 -17.12 -9.94
CA PHE A 34 0.89 -16.66 -11.25
C PHE A 34 1.81 -17.69 -11.92
N LEU A 35 2.82 -18.19 -11.20
CA LEU A 35 3.79 -19.12 -11.74
C LEU A 35 3.14 -20.45 -12.13
N LEU A 36 2.22 -20.95 -11.32
CA LEU A 36 1.44 -22.15 -11.63
C LEU A 36 0.56 -21.95 -12.87
N ARG A 37 -0.12 -20.81 -12.99
CA ARG A 37 -0.97 -20.50 -14.14
C ARG A 37 -0.16 -20.28 -15.42
N TYR A 38 0.95 -19.58 -15.32
CA TYR A 38 1.87 -19.39 -16.44
C TYR A 38 2.47 -20.71 -16.91
N ARG A 39 2.86 -21.62 -16.01
CA ARG A 39 3.32 -22.96 -16.40
C ARG A 39 2.25 -23.77 -17.12
N ARG A 40 0.97 -23.55 -16.83
CA ARG A 40 -0.15 -24.25 -17.47
C ARG A 40 -0.50 -23.69 -18.83
N THR A 41 -0.62 -22.37 -18.95
CA THR A 41 -1.10 -21.71 -20.18
C THR A 41 0.04 -21.28 -21.11
N ARG A 42 1.25 -21.02 -20.57
CA ARG A 42 2.38 -20.34 -21.24
C ARG A 42 2.05 -18.96 -21.85
N ASN A 43 0.87 -18.43 -21.59
CA ASN A 43 0.45 -17.10 -22.01
C ASN A 43 0.59 -16.11 -20.84
N LEU A 44 1.45 -15.11 -21.01
CA LEU A 44 1.63 -14.03 -20.02
C LEU A 44 0.39 -13.13 -19.94
N ASP A 45 -0.25 -12.85 -21.08
CA ASP A 45 -1.37 -11.93 -21.18
C ASP A 45 -2.59 -12.36 -20.36
N GLU A 46 -2.79 -13.68 -20.19
CA GLU A 46 -3.86 -14.23 -19.37
C GLU A 46 -3.49 -14.36 -17.88
N ALA A 47 -2.21 -14.59 -17.58
CA ALA A 47 -1.74 -14.81 -16.21
C ALA A 47 -1.45 -13.50 -15.47
N TYR A 48 -1.06 -12.44 -16.19
CA TYR A 48 -0.62 -11.18 -15.60
C TYR A 48 -1.72 -10.31 -14.96
N PRO A 49 -2.92 -10.14 -15.54
CA PRO A 49 -3.99 -9.36 -14.93
C PRO A 49 -4.41 -9.83 -13.51
N PRO A 50 -4.66 -11.14 -13.27
CA PRO A 50 -5.03 -11.61 -11.94
C PRO A 50 -3.86 -11.53 -10.94
N TYR A 51 -2.62 -11.67 -11.40
CA TYR A 51 -1.42 -11.46 -10.57
C TYR A 51 -1.37 -10.03 -10.02
N ARG A 52 -1.51 -9.02 -10.90
CA ARG A 52 -1.52 -7.61 -10.49
C ARG A 52 -2.65 -7.30 -9.52
N GLN A 53 -3.85 -7.86 -9.73
CA GLN A 53 -4.97 -7.69 -8.79
C GLN A 53 -4.67 -8.31 -7.43
N GLY A 54 -4.05 -9.50 -7.38
CA GLY A 54 -3.67 -10.15 -6.13
C GLY A 54 -2.65 -9.34 -5.34
N VAL A 55 -1.57 -8.92 -6.01
CA VAL A 55 -0.53 -8.06 -5.42
C VAL A 55 -1.11 -6.74 -4.93
N GLY A 56 -1.92 -6.06 -5.75
CA GLY A 56 -2.53 -4.79 -5.38
C GLY A 56 -3.44 -4.90 -4.16
N ARG A 57 -4.26 -5.95 -4.05
CA ARG A 57 -5.11 -6.20 -2.88
C ARG A 57 -4.31 -6.47 -1.61
N ALA A 58 -3.22 -7.25 -1.72
CA ALA A 58 -2.34 -7.54 -0.60
C ALA A 58 -1.64 -6.27 -0.07
N ILE A 59 -1.17 -5.41 -0.99
CA ILE A 59 -0.54 -4.13 -0.64
C ILE A 59 -1.56 -3.21 0.03
N LEU A 60 -2.76 -3.04 -0.55
CA LEU A 60 -3.79 -2.17 0.03
C LEU A 60 -4.17 -2.59 1.45
N LEU A 61 -4.43 -3.89 1.66
CA LEU A 61 -4.77 -4.43 2.99
C LEU A 61 -3.61 -4.25 3.99
N GLY A 62 -2.39 -4.48 3.53
CA GLY A 62 -1.19 -4.23 4.33
C GLY A 62 -1.05 -2.77 4.73
N LEU A 63 -1.24 -1.85 3.77
CA LEU A 63 -1.14 -0.42 4.03
C LEU A 63 -2.20 0.08 5.03
N GLU A 64 -3.42 -0.46 5.01
CA GLU A 64 -4.43 -0.17 6.05
C GLU A 64 -3.91 -0.51 7.46
N LEU A 65 -3.21 -1.64 7.60
CA LEU A 65 -2.61 -2.07 8.88
C LEU A 65 -1.37 -1.23 9.26
N LEU A 66 -0.46 -0.98 8.31
CA LEU A 66 0.75 -0.17 8.58
C LEU A 66 0.38 1.28 8.93
N VAL A 67 -0.66 1.84 8.30
CA VAL A 67 -1.15 3.19 8.64
C VAL A 67 -1.71 3.22 10.06
N GLY A 68 -2.45 2.18 10.46
CA GLY A 68 -2.93 2.03 11.83
C GLY A 68 -1.80 1.99 12.86
N GLY A 69 -0.75 1.20 12.61
CA GLY A 69 0.44 1.12 13.48
C GLY A 69 1.13 2.46 13.67
N ASP A 70 1.32 3.21 12.58
CA ASP A 70 1.94 4.54 12.61
C ASP A 70 1.10 5.58 13.38
N ILE A 71 -0.23 5.56 13.23
CA ILE A 71 -1.13 6.44 13.99
C ILE A 71 -0.99 6.15 15.49
N ILE A 72 -1.06 4.88 15.90
CA ILE A 72 -0.94 4.47 17.31
C ILE A 72 0.40 4.90 17.89
N ARG A 73 1.48 4.68 17.15
CA ARG A 73 2.83 5.09 17.55
C ARG A 73 2.95 6.61 17.70
N SER A 74 2.30 7.38 16.83
CA SER A 74 2.33 8.85 16.92
C SER A 74 1.64 9.40 18.17
N VAL A 75 0.59 8.74 18.66
CA VAL A 75 -0.20 9.17 19.84
C VAL A 75 0.45 8.76 21.16
N ALA A 76 1.28 7.71 21.17
CA ALA A 76 1.90 7.16 22.39
C ALA A 76 3.11 7.94 22.91
N VAL A 77 3.72 8.78 22.06
CA VAL A 77 4.97 9.48 22.39
C VAL A 77 4.65 10.70 23.24
N GLU A 78 5.18 10.72 24.46
CA GLU A 78 5.15 11.90 25.30
C GLU A 78 5.94 13.02 24.60
N PRO A 79 5.34 14.18 24.30
CA PRO A 79 5.93 15.16 23.41
C PRO A 79 7.16 15.81 24.09
N THR A 80 8.32 15.21 23.84
CA THR A 80 9.64 15.79 24.09
C THR A 80 10.24 16.15 22.74
N PHE A 81 10.89 17.31 22.63
CA PHE A 81 11.43 17.79 21.36
C PHE A 81 12.32 16.76 20.63
N GLN A 82 13.09 15.96 21.39
CA GLN A 82 13.94 14.91 20.85
C GLN A 82 13.15 13.71 20.28
N SER A 83 12.13 13.23 21.00
CA SER A 83 11.31 12.08 20.56
C SER A 83 10.42 12.45 19.37
N VAL A 84 9.89 13.69 19.37
CA VAL A 84 9.15 14.24 18.23
C VAL A 84 10.05 14.36 17.00
N GLY A 85 11.31 14.77 17.17
CA GLY A 85 12.27 14.85 16.07
C GLY A 85 12.55 13.50 15.39
N VAL A 86 12.76 12.44 16.17
CA VAL A 86 12.96 11.08 15.63
C VAL A 86 11.70 10.56 14.94
N LEU A 87 10.53 10.76 15.55
CA LEU A 87 9.25 10.35 14.95
C LEU A 87 8.98 11.09 13.63
N ALA A 88 9.17 12.41 13.60
CA ALA A 88 9.00 13.22 12.40
C ALA A 88 9.95 12.76 11.27
N LEU A 89 11.20 12.44 11.60
CA LEU A 89 12.15 11.90 10.63
C LEU A 89 11.68 10.56 10.05
N ILE A 90 11.20 9.64 10.89
CA ILE A 90 10.69 8.33 10.44
C ILE A 90 9.47 8.51 9.52
N VAL A 91 8.52 9.37 9.89
CA VAL A 91 7.34 9.66 9.06
C VAL A 91 7.73 10.28 7.71
N VAL A 92 8.71 11.20 7.68
CA VAL A 92 9.21 11.79 6.44
C VAL A 92 9.85 10.74 5.53
N VAL A 93 10.72 9.89 6.09
CA VAL A 93 11.34 8.79 5.34
C VAL A 93 10.28 7.83 4.80
N ARG A 94 9.29 7.47 5.63
CA ARG A 94 8.18 6.59 5.23
C ARG A 94 7.38 7.19 4.09
N THR A 95 7.00 8.46 4.20
CA THR A 95 6.22 9.15 3.17
C THR A 95 7.01 9.25 1.87
N PHE A 96 8.30 9.59 1.94
CA PHE A 96 9.16 9.70 0.77
C PHE A 96 9.38 8.35 0.07
N LEU A 97 9.68 7.28 0.82
CA LEU A 97 9.89 5.95 0.25
C LEU A 97 8.61 5.36 -0.33
N SER A 98 7.50 5.44 0.39
CA SER A 98 6.20 5.00 -0.12
C SER A 98 5.83 5.78 -1.39
N PHE A 99 6.01 7.10 -1.40
CA PHE A 99 5.76 7.94 -2.56
C PHE A 99 6.66 7.60 -3.76
N SER A 100 7.96 7.42 -3.54
CA SER A 100 8.92 7.10 -4.60
C SER A 100 8.60 5.76 -5.28
N LEU A 101 8.23 4.75 -4.48
CA LEU A 101 7.84 3.44 -5.00
C LEU A 101 6.55 3.50 -5.81
N GLU A 102 5.55 4.25 -5.35
CA GLU A 102 4.26 4.40 -6.03
C GLU A 102 4.43 5.11 -7.39
N VAL A 103 5.26 6.16 -7.44
CA VAL A 103 5.59 6.89 -8.68
C VAL A 103 6.34 6.00 -9.68
N GLU A 104 7.31 5.21 -9.21
CA GLU A 104 8.06 4.28 -10.07
C GLU A 104 7.15 3.19 -10.64
N LEU A 105 6.24 2.64 -9.82
CA LEU A 105 5.37 1.54 -10.22
C LEU A 105 4.24 1.99 -11.18
N GLU A 106 3.71 3.21 -11.00
CA GLU A 106 2.61 3.71 -11.82
C GLU A 106 3.07 4.51 -13.04
N GLY A 107 4.30 5.05 -13.01
CA GLY A 107 4.85 5.93 -14.04
C GLY A 107 4.11 7.26 -14.16
N ARG A 108 3.29 7.61 -13.16
CA ARG A 108 2.44 8.81 -13.11
C ARG A 108 2.37 9.28 -11.67
N LEU A 109 2.35 10.59 -11.48
CA LEU A 109 2.25 11.19 -10.15
C LEU A 109 0.83 10.94 -9.58
N PRO A 110 0.68 10.69 -8.27
CA PRO A 110 -0.61 10.34 -7.67
C PRO A 110 -1.67 11.46 -7.79
N TRP A 111 -1.23 12.71 -8.01
CA TRP A 111 -2.11 13.85 -8.28
C TRP A 111 -2.49 14.01 -9.76
N GLN A 112 -2.15 13.06 -10.65
CA GLN A 112 -2.66 13.10 -12.02
C GLN A 112 -4.10 12.57 -12.07
N PRO A 113 -5.09 13.43 -12.38
CA PRO A 113 -6.47 12.98 -12.53
C PRO A 113 -6.56 11.95 -13.66
N LYS A 114 -7.29 10.84 -13.41
CA LYS A 114 -7.66 9.91 -14.48
C LYS A 114 -8.32 10.72 -15.57
N ARG A 115 -7.69 10.77 -16.76
CA ARG A 115 -8.26 11.41 -17.94
C ARG A 115 -9.56 10.67 -18.26
N THR A 116 -10.67 11.17 -17.75
CA THR A 116 -12.02 10.79 -18.16
C THR A 116 -12.07 11.08 -19.65
N ILE A 117 -12.04 10.02 -20.46
CA ILE A 117 -12.29 10.12 -21.89
C ILE A 117 -13.69 10.73 -21.99
N PRO A 118 -13.86 11.93 -22.56
CA PRO A 118 -15.19 12.43 -22.84
C PRO A 118 -15.79 11.43 -23.82
N THR A 119 -16.87 10.75 -23.41
CA THR A 119 -17.70 10.01 -24.35
C THR A 119 -18.17 11.04 -25.37
N VAL A 120 -17.48 11.10 -26.50
CA VAL A 120 -17.94 11.86 -27.67
C VAL A 120 -19.27 11.20 -28.01
N ALA A 121 -20.37 11.87 -27.67
CA ALA A 121 -21.67 11.56 -28.21
C ALA A 121 -21.56 11.79 -29.72
N SER A 122 -21.12 10.74 -30.44
CA SER A 122 -21.17 10.72 -31.89
C SER A 122 -22.65 10.72 -32.26
N GLY A 123 -23.12 11.85 -32.78
CA GLY A 123 -24.51 12.08 -33.08
C GLY A 123 -25.08 11.11 -34.12
N SER A 124 -26.40 11.09 -34.17
CA SER A 124 -27.13 10.74 -35.38
C SER A 124 -28.08 11.89 -35.66
N GLY A 125 -27.77 12.65 -36.71
CA GLY A 125 -28.71 13.55 -37.35
C GLY A 125 -29.47 12.84 -38.47
N ARG A 126 -30.55 13.50 -38.91
CA ARG A 126 -31.35 13.23 -40.12
C ARG A 126 -32.12 11.90 -40.14
N THR A 127 -33.43 12.00 -39.90
CA THR A 127 -34.46 12.03 -40.95
C THR A 127 -35.65 12.85 -40.48
#